data_AF-A0A1G6G5D4-F1
#
_entry.id   AF-A0A1G6G5D4-F1
#
_cell.length_a   1.000
_cell.length_b   1.000
_cell.length_c   1.000
_cell.angle_alpha   90.00
_cell.angle_beta   90.00
_cell.angle_gamma   90.00
#
_symmetry.space_group_name_H-M   'P 1'
#
loop_
_entity.id
_entity.type
_entity.pdbx_description
1 polymer ?
#
loop_
_entity_poly.entity_id
_entity_poly.type
_entity_poly.pdbx_seq_one_letter_code
_entity_poly.pdbx_strand_id
1 'polypeptide(L)'
;MIEVKQIDRENIQYLVDNLEDFEKDKAIRSGLRSAVNVFRVKGRANLRSRLLHRGKQTNHLMNSFTNRVKRNKLGALAGFDRPGGNHSHLVDSGTKVRTTKSGANRGIMPANRFWSDAKVSEESRAMNALYQGVRKAVQRINNRS
;
A
#
# COMPACT_ATOMS: atom_id res chain seq x y z
N MET A 1 9.29 -5.07 -4.04
CA MET A 1 9.65 -3.65 -4.27
C MET A 1 8.91 -3.27 -5.54
N ILE A 2 8.17 -2.15 -5.58
CA ILE A 2 7.50 -1.72 -6.81
C ILE A 2 8.58 -1.11 -7.70
N GLU A 3 8.67 -1.56 -8.93
CA GLU A 3 9.68 -1.10 -9.88
C GLU A 3 9.12 0.08 -10.68
N VAL A 4 9.79 1.24 -10.62
CA VAL A 4 9.42 2.41 -11.41
C VAL A 4 10.12 2.30 -12.76
N LYS A 5 9.36 2.23 -13.86
CA LYS A 5 9.96 2.17 -15.20
C LYS A 5 10.60 3.51 -15.56
N GLN A 6 11.62 3.49 -16.41
CA GLN A 6 12.32 4.71 -16.84
C GLN A 6 11.38 5.75 -17.48
N ILE A 7 10.45 5.30 -18.34
CA ILE A 7 9.44 6.17 -18.97
C ILE A 7 8.57 6.88 -17.91
N ASP A 8 8.20 6.17 -16.83
CA ASP A 8 7.39 6.76 -15.75
C ASP A 8 8.17 7.86 -15.02
N ARG A 9 9.48 7.69 -14.86
CA ARG A 9 10.36 8.67 -14.22
C ARG A 9 10.47 9.95 -15.05
N GLU A 10 10.70 9.83 -16.36
CA GLU A 10 10.83 10.98 -17.27
C GLU A 10 9.53 11.79 -17.32
N ASN A 11 8.38 11.10 -17.37
CA ASN A 11 7.07 11.74 -17.34
C ASN A 11 6.79 12.53 -16.05
N ILE A 12 7.21 12.00 -14.89
CA ILE A 12 7.06 12.71 -13.61
C ILE A 12 7.99 13.91 -13.54
N GLN A 13 9.23 13.76 -14.02
CA GLN A 13 10.21 14.84 -14.06
C GLN A 13 9.67 16.01 -14.90
N TYR A 14 9.22 15.72 -16.12
CA TYR A 14 8.61 16.69 -17.01
C TYR A 14 7.45 17.46 -16.37
N LEU A 15 6.58 16.78 -15.60
CA LEU A 15 5.46 17.43 -14.93
C LEU A 15 5.86 18.47 -13.89
N VAL A 16 7.04 18.34 -13.28
CA VAL A 16 7.47 19.20 -12.17
C VAL A 16 8.64 20.11 -12.52
N ASP A 17 9.17 20.05 -13.75
CA ASP A 17 10.39 20.76 -14.14
C ASP A 17 10.31 22.28 -13.96
N ASN A 18 9.14 22.86 -14.21
CA ASN A 18 8.92 24.31 -14.12
C ASN A 18 8.53 24.81 -12.71
N LEU A 19 8.49 23.92 -11.72
CA LEU A 19 8.16 24.30 -10.34
C LEU A 19 9.41 24.68 -9.54
N GLU A 20 9.24 25.43 -8.45
CA GLU A 20 10.30 25.55 -7.45
C GLU A 20 10.48 24.22 -6.69
N ASP A 21 11.68 23.96 -6.17
CA ASP A 21 12.01 22.66 -5.57
C ASP A 21 11.08 22.26 -4.42
N PHE A 22 10.63 23.22 -3.61
CA PHE A 22 9.67 22.94 -2.53
C PHE A 22 8.30 22.50 -3.07
N GLU A 23 7.91 23.00 -4.23
CA GLU A 23 6.67 22.67 -4.92
C GLU A 23 6.75 21.34 -5.66
N LYS A 24 7.91 21.03 -6.27
CA LYS A 24 8.22 19.69 -6.80
C LYS A 24 8.03 18.64 -5.73
N ASP A 25 8.63 18.86 -4.56
CA ASP A 25 8.57 17.94 -3.43
C ASP A 25 7.13 17.72 -2.97
N LYS A 26 6.35 18.79 -2.89
CA LYS A 26 4.92 18.74 -2.55
C LYS A 26 4.10 17.98 -3.59
N ALA A 27 4.36 18.19 -4.87
CA ALA A 27 3.67 17.52 -5.97
C ALA A 27 3.98 16.01 -5.98
N ILE A 28 5.25 15.63 -5.86
CA ILE A 28 5.67 14.23 -5.81
C ILE A 28 5.10 13.54 -4.57
N ARG A 29 5.12 14.18 -3.39
CA ARG A 29 4.51 13.63 -2.16
C ARG A 29 2.99 13.41 -2.32
N SER A 30 2.30 14.27 -3.07
CA SER A 30 0.88 14.10 -3.41
C SER A 30 0.67 12.85 -4.28
N GLY A 31 1.47 12.68 -5.33
CA GLY A 31 1.45 11.48 -6.18
C GLY A 31 1.74 10.20 -5.40
N LEU A 32 2.81 10.20 -4.59
CA LEU A 32 3.17 9.08 -3.73
C LEU A 32 2.03 8.67 -2.80
N ARG A 33 1.34 9.64 -2.16
CA ARG A 33 0.19 9.38 -1.29
C ARG A 33 -0.94 8.69 -2.04
N SER A 34 -1.24 9.15 -3.25
CA SER A 34 -2.24 8.53 -4.12
C SER A 34 -1.89 7.08 -4.45
N ALA A 35 -0.63 6.81 -4.83
CA ALA A 35 -0.13 5.49 -5.17
C ALA A 35 -0.30 4.48 -4.02
N VAL A 36 0.20 4.82 -2.83
CA VAL A 36 0.13 3.90 -1.67
C VAL A 36 -1.28 3.71 -1.14
N ASN A 37 -2.20 4.65 -1.41
CA ASN A 37 -3.61 4.49 -1.06
C ASN A 37 -4.30 3.40 -1.90
N VAL A 38 -3.86 3.16 -3.14
CA VAL A 38 -4.42 2.07 -3.97
C VAL A 38 -4.26 0.72 -3.27
N PHE A 39 -3.05 0.39 -2.83
CA PHE A 39 -2.79 -0.86 -2.11
C PHE A 39 -3.59 -0.95 -0.81
N ARG A 40 -3.66 0.14 -0.05
CA ARG A 40 -4.44 0.19 1.20
C ARG A 40 -5.90 -0.16 0.96
N VAL A 41 -6.52 0.44 -0.07
CA VAL A 41 -7.92 0.19 -0.42
C VAL A 41 -8.12 -1.24 -0.90
N LYS A 42 -7.32 -1.72 -1.84
CA LYS A 42 -7.46 -3.07 -2.39
C LYS A 42 -7.19 -4.15 -1.35
N GLY A 43 -6.11 -4.03 -0.58
CA GLY A 43 -5.78 -4.99 0.46
C GLY A 43 -6.88 -5.07 1.52
N ARG A 44 -7.48 -3.94 1.90
CA ARG A 44 -8.62 -3.91 2.83
C ARG A 44 -9.85 -4.62 2.25
N ALA A 45 -10.14 -4.40 0.96
CA ALA A 45 -11.23 -5.08 0.26
C ALA A 45 -11.00 -6.59 0.15
N ASN A 46 -9.79 -7.00 -0.27
CA ASN A 46 -9.39 -8.40 -0.36
C ASN A 46 -9.55 -9.09 0.99
N LEU A 47 -9.02 -8.50 2.06
CA LEU A 47 -9.15 -9.06 3.41
C LEU A 47 -10.62 -9.25 3.77
N ARG A 48 -11.44 -8.20 3.60
CA ARG A 48 -12.86 -8.23 3.95
C ARG A 48 -13.61 -9.34 3.23
N SER A 49 -13.31 -9.57 1.96
CA SER A 49 -13.95 -10.62 1.15
C SER A 49 -13.56 -12.04 1.55
N ARG A 50 -12.39 -12.21 2.19
CA ARG A 50 -11.77 -13.52 2.50
C ARG A 50 -11.83 -13.88 3.99
N LEU A 51 -12.46 -13.06 4.81
CA LEU A 51 -12.70 -13.39 6.22
C LEU A 51 -13.80 -14.44 6.32
N LEU A 52 -13.48 -15.57 6.96
CA LEU A 52 -14.42 -16.65 7.26
C LEU A 52 -15.58 -16.18 8.15
N HIS A 53 -15.28 -15.33 9.14
CA HIS A 53 -16.27 -14.78 10.08
C HIS A 53 -16.20 -13.26 10.07
N ARG A 54 -17.36 -12.59 10.13
CA ARG A 54 -17.47 -11.12 10.13
C ARG A 54 -17.87 -10.66 11.53
N GLY A 55 -17.10 -9.74 12.14
CA GLY A 55 -17.46 -9.19 13.46
C GLY A 55 -16.36 -8.39 14.15
N LYS A 56 -16.56 -8.05 15.44
CA LYS A 56 -15.64 -7.21 16.23
C LYS A 56 -14.21 -7.74 16.30
N GLN A 57 -14.01 -9.07 16.38
CA GLN A 57 -12.69 -9.70 16.51
C GLN A 57 -11.81 -9.57 15.25
N THR A 58 -12.41 -9.47 14.07
CA THR A 58 -11.69 -9.32 12.79
C THR A 58 -11.24 -7.88 12.49
N ASN A 59 -11.62 -6.91 13.33
CA ASN A 59 -11.37 -5.49 13.05
C ASN A 59 -9.91 -5.05 13.33
N HIS A 60 -9.13 -5.77 14.14
CA HIS A 60 -7.77 -5.31 14.50
C HIS A 60 -6.85 -5.22 13.28
N LEU A 61 -6.77 -6.28 12.47
CA LEU A 61 -5.99 -6.24 11.23
C LEU A 61 -6.62 -5.30 10.21
N MET A 62 -7.95 -5.32 10.08
CA MET A 62 -8.70 -4.44 9.17
C MET A 62 -8.39 -2.96 9.42
N ASN A 63 -8.32 -2.56 10.70
CA ASN A 63 -8.07 -1.18 11.10
C ASN A 63 -6.58 -0.82 11.11
N SER A 64 -5.68 -1.79 11.07
CA SER A 64 -4.24 -1.52 11.00
C SER A 64 -3.75 -1.08 9.61
N PHE A 65 -4.55 -1.21 8.55
CA PHE A 65 -4.12 -0.80 7.21
C PHE A 65 -3.74 0.68 7.20
N THR A 66 -2.50 0.94 6.80
CA THR A 66 -1.91 2.27 6.86
C THR A 66 -1.16 2.58 5.59
N ASN A 67 -1.00 3.88 5.33
CA ASN A 67 -0.12 4.37 4.31
C ASN A 67 0.58 5.65 4.79
N ARG A 68 1.86 5.80 4.42
CA ARG A 68 2.67 6.93 4.89
C ARG A 68 3.65 7.38 3.83
N VAL A 69 3.64 8.67 3.53
CA VAL A 69 4.71 9.33 2.78
C VAL A 69 5.83 9.67 3.76
N LYS A 70 7.07 9.37 3.40
CA LYS A 70 8.25 9.61 4.23
C LYS A 70 8.49 11.13 4.34
N ARG A 71 8.87 11.60 5.53
CA ARG A 71 9.02 13.05 5.81
C ARG A 71 10.27 13.65 5.16
N ASN A 72 11.38 12.91 5.19
CA ASN A 72 12.72 13.42 4.83
C ASN A 72 13.25 12.82 3.52
N LYS A 73 12.40 12.11 2.76
CA LYS A 73 12.78 11.53 1.46
C LYS A 73 11.56 11.26 0.59
N LEU A 74 11.75 11.33 -0.72
CA LEU A 74 10.74 10.97 -1.71
C LEU A 74 10.52 9.46 -1.70
N GLY A 75 9.51 9.03 -0.97
CA GLY A 75 9.06 7.66 -0.96
C GLY A 75 7.85 7.49 -0.06
N ALA A 76 7.10 6.41 -0.28
CA ALA A 76 5.94 6.09 0.52
C ALA A 76 5.88 4.60 0.85
N LEU A 77 5.15 4.29 1.90
CA LEU A 77 4.94 2.95 2.42
C LEU A 77 3.44 2.68 2.49
N ALA A 78 3.05 1.46 2.13
CA ALA A 78 1.73 0.90 2.39
C ALA A 78 1.92 -0.39 3.18
N GLY A 79 1.09 -0.63 4.19
CA GLY A 79 1.23 -1.80 5.04
C GLY A 79 0.33 -1.73 6.26
N PHE A 80 0.85 -2.11 7.42
CA PHE A 80 0.08 -2.29 8.63
C PHE A 80 0.73 -1.63 9.84
N ASP A 81 -0.04 -0.90 10.63
CA ASP A 81 0.39 -0.30 11.90
C ASP A 81 0.36 -1.32 13.04
N ARG A 82 1.26 -1.12 14.00
CA ARG A 82 1.31 -1.92 15.22
C ARG A 82 0.39 -1.35 16.30
N PRO A 83 -0.17 -2.20 17.20
CA PRO A 83 -0.02 -3.65 17.25
C PRO A 83 -0.98 -4.43 16.33
N GLY A 84 -2.02 -3.78 15.79
CA GLY A 84 -3.10 -4.46 15.06
C GLY A 84 -2.64 -5.27 13.83
N GLY A 85 -1.56 -4.86 13.19
CA GLY A 85 -0.98 -5.46 11.99
C GLY A 85 0.06 -6.54 12.21
N ASN A 86 0.42 -6.88 13.46
CA ASN A 86 1.55 -7.78 13.77
C ASN A 86 1.43 -9.15 13.10
N HIS A 87 0.21 -9.67 12.96
CA HIS A 87 -0.07 -10.98 12.39
C HIS A 87 -0.48 -10.93 10.91
N SER A 88 -0.38 -9.76 10.26
CA SER A 88 -0.74 -9.58 8.84
C SER A 88 -0.03 -10.58 7.93
N HIS A 89 1.25 -10.85 8.16
CA HIS A 89 2.03 -11.80 7.36
C HIS A 89 1.54 -13.24 7.51
N LEU A 90 1.08 -13.65 8.71
CA LEU A 90 0.52 -14.98 8.95
C LEU A 90 -0.82 -15.14 8.24
N VAL A 91 -1.64 -14.09 8.26
CA VAL A 91 -2.93 -14.07 7.58
C VAL A 91 -2.73 -14.13 6.05
N ASP A 92 -1.77 -13.37 5.54
CA ASP A 92 -1.48 -13.31 4.09
C ASP A 92 -0.81 -14.59 3.57
N SER A 93 0.19 -15.11 4.28
CA SER A 93 1.05 -16.23 3.83
C SER A 93 0.60 -17.60 4.33
N GLY A 94 -0.28 -17.64 5.32
CA GLY A 94 -0.64 -18.85 6.05
C GLY A 94 0.45 -19.30 7.03
N THR A 95 0.19 -20.41 7.71
CA THR A 95 1.15 -21.07 8.60
C THR A 95 1.54 -22.44 8.06
N LYS A 96 2.64 -22.99 8.57
CA LYS A 96 2.90 -24.43 8.43
C LYS A 96 2.01 -25.21 9.41
N VAL A 97 1.93 -26.53 9.21
CA VAL A 97 1.33 -27.44 10.20
C VAL A 97 2.06 -27.30 11.52
N ARG A 98 1.32 -27.25 12.63
CA ARG A 98 1.88 -27.22 13.98
C ARG A 98 1.59 -28.53 14.69
N THR A 99 2.59 -29.10 15.34
CA THR A 99 2.45 -30.31 16.15
C THR A 99 2.89 -30.05 17.59
N THR A 100 2.32 -30.79 18.54
CA THR A 100 2.78 -30.78 19.94
C THR A 100 4.04 -31.64 20.08
N LYS A 101 4.73 -31.54 21.23
CA LYS A 101 5.85 -32.45 21.57
C LYS A 101 5.43 -33.93 21.56
N SER A 102 4.17 -34.21 21.87
CA SER A 102 3.57 -35.54 21.81
C SER A 102 3.08 -35.97 20.41
N GLY A 103 3.33 -35.17 19.38
CA GLY A 103 2.96 -35.49 17.99
C GLY A 103 1.54 -35.10 17.56
N ALA A 104 0.71 -34.56 18.46
CA ALA A 104 -0.66 -34.18 18.12
C ALA A 104 -0.71 -32.97 17.18
N ASN A 105 -1.49 -33.07 16.10
CA ASN A 105 -1.68 -32.00 15.11
C ASN A 105 -2.56 -30.87 15.68
N ARG A 106 -2.09 -29.61 15.53
CA ARG A 106 -2.76 -28.37 15.97
C ARG A 106 -3.26 -27.53 14.78
N GLY A 107 -3.30 -28.14 13.60
CA GLY A 107 -3.84 -27.59 12.38
C GLY A 107 -2.88 -26.70 11.60
N ILE A 108 -3.42 -26.17 10.50
CA ILE A 108 -2.79 -25.26 9.56
C ILE A 108 -3.73 -24.09 9.31
N MET A 109 -3.20 -22.86 9.31
CA MET A 109 -3.94 -21.71 8.83
C MET A 109 -3.65 -21.52 7.34
N PRO A 110 -4.62 -21.69 6.43
CA PRO A 110 -4.40 -21.47 5.01
C PRO A 110 -4.12 -19.98 4.74
N ALA A 111 -3.31 -19.73 3.71
CA ALA A 111 -3.01 -18.39 3.23
C ALA A 111 -4.26 -17.75 2.62
N ASN A 112 -4.62 -16.53 3.05
CA ASN A 112 -5.71 -15.81 2.38
C ASN A 112 -5.19 -14.90 1.25
N ARG A 113 -3.87 -14.67 1.14
CA ARG A 113 -3.21 -13.86 0.10
C ARG A 113 -3.72 -12.42 -0.09
N PHE A 114 -4.39 -11.85 0.91
CA PHE A 114 -5.09 -10.57 0.77
C PHE A 114 -4.18 -9.41 0.34
N TRP A 115 -2.94 -9.40 0.84
CA TRP A 115 -1.95 -8.36 0.62
C TRP A 115 -1.02 -8.71 -0.53
N SER A 116 -0.60 -9.98 -0.62
CA SER A 116 0.19 -10.46 -1.75
C SER A 116 -0.51 -10.22 -3.07
N ASP A 117 -1.79 -10.54 -3.17
CA ASP A 117 -2.57 -10.30 -4.39
C ASP A 117 -2.74 -8.81 -4.67
N ALA A 118 -2.94 -7.98 -3.64
CA ALA A 118 -3.08 -6.54 -3.81
C ALA A 118 -1.80 -5.89 -4.37
N LYS A 119 -0.62 -6.38 -3.97
CA LYS A 119 0.66 -5.91 -4.51
C LYS A 119 0.78 -6.21 -6.00
N VAL A 120 0.42 -7.42 -6.41
CA VAL A 120 0.54 -7.87 -7.81
C VAL A 120 -0.54 -7.21 -8.68
N SER A 121 -1.79 -7.19 -8.22
CA SER A 121 -2.92 -6.74 -9.05
C SER A 121 -2.96 -5.23 -9.24
N GLU A 122 -2.45 -4.45 -8.29
CA GLU A 122 -2.62 -3.00 -8.31
C GLU A 122 -1.36 -2.21 -8.68
N GLU A 123 -0.26 -2.86 -9.07
CA GLU A 123 0.99 -2.17 -9.38
C GLU A 123 0.80 -1.10 -10.47
N SER A 124 0.22 -1.47 -11.62
CA SER A 124 -0.06 -0.54 -12.72
C SER A 124 -1.02 0.58 -12.27
N ARG A 125 -2.04 0.25 -11.48
CA ARG A 125 -3.00 1.23 -10.98
C ARG A 125 -2.36 2.21 -9.99
N ALA A 126 -1.45 1.73 -9.16
CA ALA A 126 -0.68 2.57 -8.24
C ALA A 126 0.23 3.53 -9.01
N MET A 127 0.85 3.09 -10.10
CA MET A 127 1.66 3.96 -10.96
C MET A 127 0.80 5.04 -11.63
N ASN A 128 -0.35 4.66 -12.19
CA ASN A 128 -1.28 5.63 -12.76
C ASN A 128 -1.76 6.65 -11.69
N ALA A 129 -2.13 6.16 -10.50
CA ALA A 129 -2.52 7.02 -9.39
C ALA A 129 -1.39 7.97 -8.95
N LEU A 130 -0.13 7.54 -9.04
CA LEU A 130 1.04 8.37 -8.80
C LEU A 130 1.07 9.52 -9.82
N TYR A 131 1.10 9.20 -11.11
CA TYR A 131 1.17 10.17 -12.19
C TYR A 131 0.02 11.18 -12.12
N GLN A 132 -1.22 10.69 -11.97
CA GLN A 132 -2.40 11.54 -11.83
C GLN A 132 -2.36 12.41 -10.56
N GLY A 133 -1.80 11.89 -9.48
CA GLY A 133 -1.64 12.63 -8.23
C GLY A 133 -0.60 13.75 -8.31
N VAL A 134 0.49 13.55 -9.06
CA VAL A 134 1.47 14.60 -9.39
C VAL A 134 0.83 15.64 -10.30
N ARG A 135 0.23 15.22 -11.42
CA ARG A 135 -0.41 16.13 -12.38
C ARG A 135 -1.45 17.05 -11.73
N LYS A 136 -2.33 16.48 -10.90
CA LYS A 136 -3.33 17.25 -10.13
C LYS A 136 -2.71 18.18 -9.09
N ALA A 137 -1.52 17.87 -8.57
CA ALA A 137 -0.83 18.76 -7.65
C ALA A 137 -0.20 19.94 -8.38
N VAL A 138 0.50 19.69 -9.50
CA VAL A 138 1.08 20.72 -10.38
C VAL A 138 0.01 21.69 -10.85
N GLN A 139 -1.11 21.19 -11.38
CA GLN A 139 -2.21 22.04 -11.85
C GLN A 139 -2.76 22.94 -10.71
N ARG A 140 -2.87 22.40 -9.49
CA ARG A 140 -3.32 23.20 -8.34
C ARG A 140 -2.30 24.23 -7.88
N ILE A 141 -1.01 24.01 -8.13
CA ILE A 141 0.06 24.94 -7.81
C ILE A 141 0.02 26.09 -8.81
N ASN A 142 0.05 25.78 -10.11
CA ASN A 142 -0.02 26.77 -11.18
C ASN A 142 -1.29 27.64 -11.13
N ASN A 143 -2.42 27.08 -10.68
CA ASN A 143 -3.67 27.84 -10.56
C ASN A 143 -3.74 28.75 -9.31
N ARG A 144 -2.74 28.70 -8.43
CA ARG A 144 -2.64 29.57 -7.23
C ARG A 144 -1.63 30.70 -7.41
N SER A 145 -0.71 30.51 -8.35
CA SER A 145 0.25 31.50 -8.82
C SER A 145 -0.44 32.52 -9.73
#